data_AF-A0A0F9Z364-F1
#
_entry.id   AF-A0A0F9Z364-F1
#
_cell.length_a   1.000
_cell.length_b   1.000
_cell.length_c   1.000
_cell.angle_alpha   90.00
_cell.angle_beta   90.00
_cell.angle_gamma   90.00
#
_symmetry.space_group_name_H-M   'P 1'
#
loop_
_entity.id
_entity.type
_entity.pdbx_description
1 polymer ?
#
loop_
_entity_poly.entity_id
_entity_poly.type
_entity_poly.pdbx_seq_one_letter_code
_entity_poly.pdbx_strand_id
1 'polypeptide(L)'
;MNEFSDQTLKELLETSAIYQYLMPEQKDKIIEKLLSLPQEKKKSVYDLLIKENKKIESIEEEENKKAQKVINKYLPKITEIKNKFLRKIRNYQENKQKQVDEKKEENILKSIEQN
;
A
#
# COMPACT_ATOMS: atom_id res chain seq x y z
N MET A 1 -15.78 -2.72 24.61
CA MET A 1 -16.86 -3.27 23.77
C MET A 1 -17.73 -2.10 23.37
N ASN A 2 -18.03 -1.91 22.08
CA ASN A 2 -18.95 -0.85 21.66
C ASN A 2 -20.36 -1.21 22.13
N GLU A 3 -21.02 -0.30 22.84
CA GLU A 3 -22.41 -0.46 23.23
C GLU A 3 -23.32 -0.38 22.00
N PHE A 4 -24.37 -1.19 21.97
CA PHE A 4 -25.33 -1.19 20.87
C PHE A 4 -26.14 0.11 20.88
N SER A 5 -26.11 0.84 19.76
CA SER A 5 -26.87 2.07 19.54
C SER A 5 -27.23 2.20 18.06
N ASP A 6 -28.24 3.01 17.75
CA ASP A 6 -28.63 3.29 16.35
C ASP A 6 -27.46 3.90 15.56
N GLN A 7 -26.61 4.70 16.22
CA GLN A 7 -25.41 5.29 15.63
C GLN A 7 -24.35 4.23 15.30
N THR A 8 -24.04 3.33 16.24
CA THR A 8 -23.03 2.28 16.01
C THR A 8 -23.50 1.25 14.99
N LEU A 9 -24.80 0.94 14.94
CA LEU A 9 -25.40 0.10 13.90
C LEU A 9 -25.28 0.76 12.51
N LYS A 10 -25.52 2.07 12.41
CA LYS A 10 -25.36 2.83 11.17
C LYS A 10 -23.89 2.83 10.71
N GLU A 11 -22.95 3.13 11.61
CA GLU A 11 -21.51 3.11 11.31
C GLU A 11 -21.02 1.73 10.84
N LEU A 12 -21.49 0.65 11.49
CA LEU A 12 -21.18 -0.73 11.07
C LEU A 12 -21.75 -1.06 9.70
N LEU A 13 -22.96 -0.58 9.38
CA LEU A 13 -23.53 -0.75 8.06
C LEU A 13 -22.71 0.04 7.02
N GLU A 14 -22.39 1.30 7.31
CA GLU A 14 -21.65 2.17 6.41
C GLU A 14 -20.26 1.63 6.08
N THR A 15 -19.61 0.97 7.04
CA THR A 15 -18.32 0.30 6.85
C THR A 15 -18.42 -1.07 6.18
N SER A 16 -19.63 -1.65 6.07
CA SER A 16 -19.80 -2.94 5.40
C SER A 16 -19.52 -2.84 3.89
N ALA A 17 -18.89 -3.88 3.34
CA ALA A 17 -18.59 -3.95 1.91
C ALA A 17 -19.84 -3.76 1.05
N ILE A 18 -20.97 -4.34 1.46
CA ILE A 18 -22.25 -4.24 0.73
C ILE A 18 -22.68 -2.78 0.61
N TYR A 19 -22.56 -1.98 1.67
CA TYR A 19 -22.98 -0.59 1.65
C TYR A 19 -22.13 0.26 0.71
N GLN A 20 -20.82 -0.01 0.61
CA GLN A 20 -19.92 0.74 -0.27
C GLN A 20 -20.32 0.66 -1.75
N TYR A 21 -20.88 -0.47 -2.19
CA TYR A 21 -21.32 -0.69 -3.57
C TYR A 21 -22.75 -0.22 -3.88
N LEU A 22 -23.50 0.26 -2.88
CA LEU A 22 -24.84 0.79 -3.10
C LEU A 22 -24.79 2.16 -3.80
N MET A 23 -25.76 2.40 -4.68
CA MET A 23 -26.01 3.74 -5.22
C MET A 23 -26.50 4.68 -4.11
N PRO A 24 -26.24 6.00 -4.17
CA PRO A 24 -26.65 6.95 -3.14
C PRO A 24 -28.12 6.84 -2.73
N GLU A 25 -29.02 6.73 -3.71
CA GLU A 25 -30.47 6.58 -3.47
C GLU A 25 -30.85 5.28 -2.74
N GLN A 26 -30.03 4.24 -2.86
CA GLN A 26 -30.23 2.97 -2.16
C GLN A 26 -29.68 3.03 -0.74
N LYS A 27 -28.59 3.77 -0.53
CA LYS A 27 -27.97 3.98 0.79
C LYS A 27 -28.95 4.64 1.75
N ASP A 28 -29.56 5.74 1.34
CA ASP A 28 -30.54 6.47 2.15
C ASP A 28 -31.75 5.59 2.50
N LYS A 29 -32.32 4.90 1.50
CA LYS A 29 -33.45 3.98 1.69
C LYS A 29 -33.14 2.84 2.64
N ILE A 30 -31.92 2.32 2.62
CA ILE A 30 -31.52 1.21 3.50
C ILE A 30 -31.34 1.70 4.93
N ILE A 31 -30.74 2.88 5.14
CA ILE A 31 -30.63 3.47 6.49
C ILE A 31 -32.01 3.75 7.06
N GLU A 32 -32.92 4.35 6.29
CA GLU A 32 -34.30 4.62 6.74
C GLU A 32 -35.03 3.32 7.12
N LYS A 33 -34.90 2.28 6.28
CA LYS A 33 -35.47 0.96 6.58
C LYS A 33 -34.85 0.33 7.81
N LEU A 34 -33.53 0.45 8.01
CA LEU A 34 -32.82 -0.10 9.16
C LEU A 34 -33.26 0.58 10.46
N LEU A 35 -33.33 1.91 10.46
CA LEU A 35 -33.69 2.71 11.63
C LEU A 35 -35.18 2.61 12.00
N SER A 36 -36.05 2.25 11.05
CA SER A 36 -37.48 1.99 11.30
C SER A 36 -37.79 0.57 11.80
N LEU A 37 -36.81 -0.34 11.86
CA LEU A 37 -37.01 -1.68 12.41
C LEU A 37 -37.23 -1.66 13.93
N PRO A 38 -37.97 -2.64 14.49
CA PRO A 38 -38.01 -2.88 15.93
C PRO A 38 -36.62 -3.14 16.52
N GLN A 39 -36.41 -2.76 17.78
CA GLN A 39 -35.13 -2.90 18.50
C GLN A 39 -34.54 -4.32 18.43
N GLU A 40 -35.37 -5.37 18.55
CA GLU A 40 -34.93 -6.76 18.44
C GLU A 40 -34.32 -7.08 17.06
N LYS A 41 -34.93 -6.57 15.99
CA LYS A 41 -34.44 -6.79 14.62
C LYS A 41 -33.18 -5.97 14.36
N LYS A 42 -33.10 -4.73 14.85
CA LYS A 42 -31.88 -3.90 14.77
C LYS A 42 -30.69 -4.60 15.43
N LYS A 43 -30.91 -5.16 16.62
CA LYS A 43 -29.88 -5.94 17.34
C LYS A 43 -29.46 -7.18 16.55
N SER A 44 -30.40 -7.91 15.96
CA SER A 44 -30.06 -9.04 15.09
C SER A 44 -29.22 -8.63 13.89
N VAL A 45 -29.50 -7.49 13.25
CA VAL A 45 -28.68 -6.97 12.14
C VAL A 45 -27.30 -6.55 12.63
N TYR A 46 -27.21 -5.88 13.78
CA TYR A 46 -25.94 -5.52 14.42
C TYR A 46 -25.04 -6.74 14.65
N ASP A 47 -25.60 -7.80 15.26
CA ASP A 47 -24.86 -9.03 15.55
C ASP A 47 -24.39 -9.73 14.26
N LEU A 48 -25.21 -9.71 13.20
CA LEU A 48 -24.83 -10.23 11.88
C LEU A 48 -23.70 -9.42 11.26
N LEU A 49 -23.77 -8.08 11.28
CA LEU A 49 -22.72 -7.21 10.74
C LEU A 49 -21.39 -7.41 11.48
N ILE A 50 -21.40 -7.54 12.80
CA ILE A 50 -20.18 -7.86 13.57
C ILE A 50 -19.61 -9.21 13.14
N LYS A 51 -20.46 -10.23 12.99
CA LYS A 51 -20.00 -11.57 12.61
C LYS A 51 -19.39 -11.58 11.21
N GLU A 52 -19.99 -10.88 10.26
CA GLU A 52 -19.47 -10.77 8.89
C GLU A 52 -18.19 -9.93 8.84
N ASN A 53 -18.13 -8.79 9.55
CA ASN A 53 -16.92 -7.97 9.62
C ASN A 53 -15.73 -8.76 10.17
N LYS A 54 -15.91 -9.56 11.23
CA LYS A 54 -14.86 -10.44 11.76
C LYS A 54 -14.38 -11.48 10.74
N LYS A 55 -15.26 -12.00 9.89
CA LYS A 55 -14.87 -12.91 8.81
C LYS A 55 -14.05 -12.19 7.74
N ILE A 56 -14.47 -10.98 7.37
CA ILE A 56 -13.76 -10.14 6.39
C ILE A 56 -12.35 -9.82 6.92
N GLU A 57 -12.23 -9.35 8.17
CA GLU A 57 -10.94 -9.09 8.82
C GLU A 57 -10.04 -10.34 8.79
N SER A 58 -10.59 -11.53 9.07
CA SER A 58 -9.83 -12.78 9.01
C SER A 58 -9.33 -13.11 7.59
N ILE A 59 -10.14 -12.86 6.56
CA ILE A 59 -9.75 -13.07 5.16
C ILE A 59 -8.67 -12.06 4.75
N GLU A 60 -8.85 -10.79 5.11
CA GLU A 60 -7.88 -9.72 4.85
C GLU A 60 -6.54 -10.00 5.53
N GLU A 61 -6.55 -10.48 6.78
CA GLU A 61 -5.32 -10.91 7.47
C GLU A 61 -4.61 -12.06 6.74
N GLU A 62 -5.37 -13.05 6.24
CA GLU A 62 -4.79 -14.18 5.52
C GLU A 62 -4.18 -13.75 4.18
N GLU A 63 -4.90 -12.94 3.41
CA GLU A 63 -4.42 -12.40 2.14
C GLU A 63 -3.23 -11.46 2.33
N ASN A 64 -3.24 -10.60 3.36
CA ASN A 64 -2.10 -9.78 3.74
C ASN A 64 -0.87 -10.63 4.09
N LYS A 65 -1.05 -11.73 4.83
CA LYS A 65 0.03 -12.69 5.11
C LYS A 65 0.57 -13.33 3.82
N LYS A 66 -0.29 -13.68 2.86
CA LYS A 66 0.13 -14.20 1.54
C LYS A 66 0.91 -13.16 0.75
N ALA A 67 0.40 -11.93 0.66
CA ALA A 67 1.07 -10.82 -0.02
C ALA A 67 2.44 -10.52 0.61
N GLN A 68 2.53 -10.47 1.94
CA GLN A 68 3.78 -10.23 2.65
C GLN A 68 4.81 -11.33 2.39
N LYS A 69 4.39 -12.60 2.31
CA LYS A 69 5.29 -13.70 1.92
C LYS A 69 5.86 -13.51 0.52
N VAL A 70 5.05 -13.07 -0.43
CA VAL A 70 5.51 -12.77 -1.81
C VAL A 70 6.51 -11.62 -1.80
N ILE A 71 6.19 -10.51 -1.10
CA ILE A 71 7.08 -9.35 -0.98
C ILE A 71 8.42 -9.77 -0.39
N ASN A 72 8.41 -10.46 0.76
CA ASN A 72 9.64 -10.89 1.44
C ASN A 72 10.49 -11.85 0.60
N LYS A 73 9.86 -12.62 -0.32
CA LYS A 73 10.58 -13.51 -1.24
C LYS A 73 11.33 -12.75 -2.34
N TYR A 74 10.76 -11.66 -2.87
CA TYR A 74 11.32 -10.97 -4.04
C TYR A 74 12.08 -9.69 -3.69
N LEU A 75 11.78 -9.05 -2.56
CA LEU A 75 12.45 -7.83 -2.11
C LEU A 75 13.99 -7.97 -2.03
N PRO A 76 14.57 -9.07 -1.52
CA PRO A 76 16.02 -9.24 -1.52
C PRO A 76 16.63 -9.26 -2.93
N LYS A 77 15.96 -9.92 -3.89
CA LYS A 77 16.42 -10.00 -5.29
C LYS A 77 16.40 -8.62 -5.95
N ILE A 78 15.35 -7.85 -5.70
CA ILE A 78 15.24 -6.47 -6.19
C ILE A 78 16.38 -5.61 -5.61
N THR A 79 16.65 -5.73 -4.31
CA THR A 79 17.77 -5.03 -3.66
C THR A 79 19.13 -5.43 -4.24
N GLU A 80 19.34 -6.71 -4.53
CA GLU A 80 20.56 -7.20 -5.16
C GLU A 80 20.77 -6.59 -6.56
N ILE A 81 19.73 -6.60 -7.39
CA ILE A 81 19.75 -5.99 -8.74
C ILE A 81 20.06 -4.50 -8.65
N LYS A 82 19.40 -3.77 -7.74
CA LYS A 82 19.66 -2.35 -7.49
C LYS A 82 21.12 -2.10 -7.13
N ASN A 83 21.68 -2.87 -6.21
CA ASN A 83 23.07 -2.71 -5.78
C ASN A 83 24.06 -3.02 -6.90
N LYS A 84 23.79 -4.03 -7.72
CA LYS A 84 24.59 -4.34 -8.91
C LYS A 84 24.58 -3.20 -9.92
N PHE A 85 23.41 -2.60 -10.15
CA PHE A 85 23.26 -1.46 -11.05
C PHE A 85 24.00 -0.22 -10.52
N LEU A 86 23.84 0.11 -9.23
CA LEU A 86 24.55 1.22 -8.59
C LEU A 86 26.07 1.05 -8.67
N ARG A 87 26.59 -0.17 -8.50
CA ARG A 87 28.02 -0.45 -8.66
C ARG A 87 28.50 -0.19 -10.09
N LYS A 88 27.72 -0.58 -11.10
CA LYS A 88 28.06 -0.29 -12.51
C LYS A 88 28.10 1.21 -12.79
N ILE A 89 27.13 1.96 -12.27
CA ILE A 89 27.12 3.44 -12.41
C ILE A 89 28.36 4.04 -11.77
N ARG A 90 28.70 3.63 -10.54
CA ARG A 90 29.88 4.13 -9.84
C ARG A 90 31.16 3.88 -10.64
N ASN A 91 31.38 2.64 -11.09
CA ASN A 91 32.56 2.30 -11.87
C ASN A 91 32.63 3.11 -13.18
N TYR A 92 31.49 3.35 -13.83
CA TYR A 92 31.44 4.19 -15.03
C TYR A 92 31.83 5.63 -14.74
N GLN A 93 31.32 6.22 -13.65
CA GLN A 93 31.67 7.58 -13.23
C GLN A 93 33.17 7.70 -12.90
N GLU A 94 33.72 6.75 -12.14
CA GLU A 94 35.14 6.71 -11.79
C GLU A 94 36.03 6.63 -13.04
N ASN A 95 35.70 5.75 -13.99
CA ASN A 95 36.47 5.62 -15.23
C ASN A 95 36.37 6.88 -16.11
N LYS A 96 35.18 7.50 -16.19
CA LYS A 96 35.01 8.75 -16.94
C LYS A 96 35.81 9.89 -16.32
N GLN A 97 35.87 9.96 -14.99
CA GLN A 97 36.68 10.96 -14.28
C GLN A 97 38.17 10.77 -14.59
N LYS A 98 38.69 9.53 -14.49
CA LYS A 98 40.08 9.23 -14.85
C LYS A 98 40.45 9.67 -16.27
N GLN A 99 39.59 9.37 -17.26
CA GLN A 99 39.81 9.81 -18.65
C GLN A 99 39.85 11.34 -18.81
N VAL A 100 39.07 12.07 -18.00
CA VAL A 100 39.09 13.54 -18.02
C VAL A 100 40.40 14.06 -17.42
N ASP A 101 40.88 13.44 -16.34
CA ASP A 101 42.11 13.85 -15.67
C ASP A 101 43.35 13.53 -16.52
N GLU A 102 43.43 12.33 -17.13
CA GLU A 102 44.49 11.94 -18.08
C GLU A 102 44.62 12.95 -19.24
N LYS A 103 43.50 13.38 -19.84
CA LYS A 103 43.51 14.38 -20.92
C LYS A 103 44.01 15.76 -20.49
N LYS A 104 43.78 16.15 -19.24
CA LYS A 104 44.30 17.43 -18.71
C LYS A 104 45.81 17.37 -18.55
N GLU A 105 46.34 16.27 -18.01
CA GLU A 105 47.77 16.05 -17.86
C GLU A 105 48.49 16.06 -19.22
N GLU A 106 47.96 15.35 -20.23
CA GLU A 106 48.50 15.39 -21.60
C GLU A 106 48.54 16.80 -22.18
N ASN A 107 47.49 17.60 -21.95
CA ASN A 107 47.44 18.98 -22.45
C ASN A 107 48.47 19.88 -21.76
N ILE A 108 48.66 19.74 -20.44
CA ILE A 108 49.67 20.49 -19.69
C ILE A 108 51.07 20.16 -20.21
N LEU A 109 51.39 18.87 -20.41
CA LEU A 109 52.68 18.43 -20.93
C LEU A 109 52.96 18.99 -22.34
N LYS A 110 51.97 18.95 -23.24
CA LYS A 110 52.09 19.56 -24.58
C LYS A 110 52.33 21.07 -24.53
N SER A 111 51.69 21.77 -23.60
CA SER A 111 51.91 23.21 -23.42
C SER A 111 53.29 23.53 -22.84
N ILE A 112 53.88 22.64 -22.05
CA ILE A 112 55.26 22.79 -21.55
C ILE A 112 56.28 22.54 -22.67
N GLU A 113 56.10 21.51 -23.50
CA GLU A 113 57.00 21.21 -24.64
C GLU A 113 57.01 22.29 -25.74
N GLN A 114 55.92 23.06 -25.86
CA GLN A 114 55.79 24.14 -26.85
C GLN A 114 56.44 25.47 -26.40
N ASN A 115 56.79 25.61 -25.12
CA ASN A 115 57.47 26.80 -24.57
C ASN A 115 58.97 26.53 -24.37
#